data_AF-A0A7J5UPI1-F1
#
_entry.id   AF-A0A7J5UPI1-F1
#
_cell.length_a   1.000
_cell.length_b   1.000
_cell.length_c   1.000
_cell.angle_alpha   90.00
_cell.angle_beta   90.00
_cell.angle_gamma   90.00
#
_symmetry.space_group_name_H-M   'P 1'
#
loop_
_entity.id
_entity.type
_entity.pdbx_description
1 polymer ?
#
loop_
_entity_poly.entity_id
_entity_poly.type
_entity_poly.pdbx_seq_one_letter_code
_entity_poly.pdbx_strand_id
1 'polypeptide(L)'
;MIVEQRTYVLHTGASLAEYLDAYENIGLPAQKPILGGFLGYFVTEFGPQNELNHLWAYADLEDRRARRAQLATNQQWQECLAIIRPMIMTMANKIMYPTSFSPIRSLPVTVADADTAFAPTPGAHR
;
A
#
# COMPACT_ATOMS: atom_id res chain seq x y z
N MET A 1 3.73 -10.95 11.45
CA MET A 1 3.29 -10.04 10.37
C MET A 1 3.93 -8.69 10.55
N ILE A 2 4.38 -8.06 9.47
CA ILE A 2 4.87 -6.69 9.42
C ILE A 2 4.07 -5.89 8.38
N VAL A 3 4.06 -4.57 8.52
CA VAL A 3 3.46 -3.65 7.53
C VAL A 3 4.54 -2.73 6.97
N GLU A 4 4.71 -2.72 5.66
CA GLU A 4 5.52 -1.73 4.95
C GLU A 4 4.62 -0.57 4.52
N GLN A 5 4.88 0.63 5.03
CA GLN A 5 4.36 1.87 4.43
C GLN A 5 5.39 2.38 3.43
N ARG A 6 4.92 2.77 2.26
CA ARG A 6 5.71 3.43 1.23
C ARG A 6 5.06 4.76 0.91
N THR A 7 5.89 5.79 0.82
CA THR A 7 5.47 7.17 0.61
C THR A 7 6.24 7.71 -0.59
N TYR A 8 5.51 8.14 -1.61
CA TYR A 8 6.08 8.74 -2.82
C TYR A 8 5.58 10.17 -2.96
N VAL A 9 6.47 11.10 -3.28
CA VAL A 9 6.11 12.46 -3.66
C VAL A 9 6.37 12.60 -5.14
N LEU A 10 5.37 13.04 -5.91
CA LEU A 10 5.50 13.28 -7.34
C LEU A 10 6.10 14.67 -7.62
N HIS A 11 6.69 14.82 -8.80
CA HIS A 11 7.05 16.13 -9.31
C HIS A 11 5.79 17.01 -9.48
N THR A 12 5.91 18.32 -9.28
CA THR A 12 4.79 19.26 -9.42
C THR A 12 4.19 19.31 -10.82
N GLY A 13 4.98 18.98 -11.85
CA GLY A 13 4.52 18.85 -13.23
C GLY A 13 3.98 17.48 -13.61
N ALA A 14 4.04 16.49 -12.70
CA ALA A 14 3.49 15.16 -12.97
C ALA A 14 1.97 15.15 -12.75
N SER A 15 1.24 14.56 -13.69
CA SER A 15 -0.21 14.39 -13.56
C SER A 15 -0.52 13.27 -12.56
N LEU A 16 -1.13 13.62 -11.43
CA LEU A 16 -1.62 12.63 -10.47
C LEU A 16 -2.60 11.65 -11.11
N ALA A 17 -3.48 12.12 -12.00
CA ALA A 17 -4.48 11.29 -12.67
C ALA A 17 -3.81 10.24 -13.58
N GLU A 18 -2.79 10.63 -14.36
CA GLU A 18 -2.05 9.69 -15.21
C GLU A 18 -1.27 8.66 -14.39
N TYR A 19 -0.69 9.08 -13.25
CA TYR A 19 -0.03 8.16 -12.33
C TYR A 19 -1.02 7.10 -11.82
N LEU A 20 -2.17 7.54 -11.33
CA LEU A 20 -3.18 6.66 -10.75
C LEU A 20 -3.78 5.73 -11.81
N ASP A 21 -4.05 6.21 -13.02
CA ASP A 21 -4.55 5.39 -14.13
C ASP A 21 -3.54 4.29 -14.50
N ALA A 22 -2.27 4.64 -14.68
CA ALA A 22 -1.22 3.66 -14.97
C ALA A 22 -1.04 2.64 -13.83
N TYR A 23 -1.15 3.08 -12.58
CA TYR A 23 -1.05 2.18 -11.44
C TYR A 23 -2.28 1.29 -11.30
N GLU A 24 -3.50 1.82 -11.42
CA GLU A 24 -4.75 1.06 -11.27
C GLU A 24 -4.90 0.01 -12.36
N ASN A 25 -4.62 0.37 -13.62
CA ASN A 25 -4.88 -0.50 -14.77
C ASN A 25 -3.73 -1.47 -15.08
N ILE A 26 -2.50 -1.16 -14.67
CA ILE A 26 -1.31 -1.95 -15.01
C ILE A 26 -0.57 -2.40 -13.74
N GLY A 27 -0.23 -1.45 -12.87
CA GLY A 27 0.61 -1.70 -11.70
C GLY A 27 -0.02 -2.61 -10.65
N LEU A 28 -1.24 -2.31 -10.21
CA LEU A 28 -1.95 -3.01 -9.15
C LEU A 28 -2.33 -4.45 -9.56
N PRO A 29 -2.85 -4.72 -10.78
CA PRO A 29 -3.09 -6.07 -11.26
C PRO A 29 -1.83 -6.95 -11.28
N ALA A 30 -0.67 -6.37 -11.59
CA ALA A 30 0.61 -7.08 -11.53
C ALA A 30 1.11 -7.26 -10.07
N GLN A 31 0.99 -6.21 -9.26
CA GLN A 31 1.59 -6.14 -7.93
C GLN A 31 0.79 -6.88 -6.86
N LYS A 32 -0.53 -6.72 -6.83
CA LYS A 32 -1.42 -7.28 -5.81
C LYS A 32 -1.35 -8.80 -5.68
N PRO A 33 -1.42 -9.63 -6.74
CA PRO A 33 -1.35 -11.08 -6.60
C PRO A 33 0.02 -11.57 -6.14
N ILE A 34 1.11 -10.86 -6.47
CA ILE A 34 2.48 -11.25 -6.08
C ILE A 34 2.77 -10.86 -4.62
N LEU A 35 2.41 -9.64 -4.21
CA LEU A 35 2.67 -9.18 -2.85
C LEU A 35 1.64 -9.72 -1.85
N GLY A 36 0.38 -9.91 -2.26
CA GLY A 36 -0.70 -10.57 -1.50
C GLY A 36 -1.30 -9.77 -0.34
N GLY A 37 -0.53 -8.91 0.33
CA GLY A 37 -0.97 -8.17 1.51
C GLY A 37 -1.39 -6.73 1.25
N PHE A 38 -2.18 -6.45 0.20
CA PHE A 38 -2.62 -5.08 -0.08
C PHE A 38 -3.57 -4.56 1.02
N LEU A 39 -3.14 -3.52 1.76
CA LEU A 39 -3.94 -2.93 2.83
C LEU A 39 -4.62 -1.63 2.42
N GLY A 40 -3.99 -0.86 1.53
CA GLY A 40 -4.56 0.41 1.06
C GLY A 40 -3.58 1.24 0.26
N TYR A 41 -4.15 2.19 -0.47
CA TYR A 41 -3.46 3.16 -1.31
C TYR A 41 -4.20 4.50 -1.20
N PHE A 42 -3.48 5.58 -0.94
CA PHE A 42 -4.05 6.87 -0.55
C PHE A 42 -3.31 8.01 -1.24
N VAL A 43 -4.04 9.08 -1.52
CA VAL A 43 -3.50 10.40 -1.85
C VAL A 43 -3.60 11.27 -0.61
N THR A 44 -2.56 12.05 -0.32
CA THR A 44 -2.58 13.01 0.79
C THR A 44 -3.40 14.25 0.40
N GLU A 45 -4.50 14.50 1.12
CA GLU A 45 -5.33 15.71 0.95
C GLU A 45 -4.72 16.93 1.65
N PHE A 46 -4.33 16.77 2.93
CA PHE A 46 -3.72 17.81 3.75
C PHE A 46 -2.36 17.37 4.27
N GLY A 47 -1.33 18.21 4.08
CA GLY A 47 0.06 17.91 4.40
C GLY A 47 0.98 18.07 3.18
N PRO A 48 2.03 17.23 3.04
CA PRO A 48 2.84 17.20 1.83
C PRO A 48 1.97 16.97 0.59
N GLN A 49 2.09 17.88 -0.38
CA GLN A 49 1.30 17.85 -1.61
C GLN A 49 1.91 16.85 -2.61
N ASN A 50 1.08 16.36 -3.54
CA ASN A 50 1.47 15.34 -4.53
C ASN A 50 2.03 14.05 -3.91
N GLU A 51 1.60 13.73 -2.69
CA GLU A 51 2.08 12.58 -1.94
C GLU A 51 1.10 11.42 -2.02
N LEU A 52 1.65 10.23 -2.28
CA LEU A 52 0.97 8.95 -2.32
C LEU A 52 1.46 8.09 -1.16
N ASN A 53 0.54 7.45 -0.47
CA ASN A 53 0.84 6.55 0.64
C ASN A 53 0.20 5.19 0.39
N HIS A 54 0.99 4.12 0.46
CA HIS A 54 0.45 2.78 0.27
C HIS A 54 1.07 1.76 1.22
N LEU A 55 0.23 0.81 1.67
CA LEU A 55 0.53 -0.11 2.75
C LEU A 55 0.43 -1.56 2.28
N TRP A 56 1.46 -2.34 2.61
CA TRP A 56 1.57 -3.76 2.27
C TRP A 56 1.94 -4.58 3.50
N ALA A 57 1.17 -5.63 3.78
CA ALA A 57 1.44 -6.60 4.83
C ALA A 57 2.28 -7.78 4.31
N TYR A 58 3.18 -8.26 5.15
CA TYR A 58 4.02 -9.44 4.91
C TYR A 58 4.08 -10.30 6.17
N ALA A 59 4.39 -11.60 6.03
CA ALA A 59 4.57 -12.47 7.20
C ALA A 59 5.75 -11.97 8.06
N ASP A 60 6.88 -11.71 7.41
CA ASP A 60 8.14 -11.21 7.98
C ASP A 60 9.01 -10.52 6.89
N LEU A 61 10.26 -10.17 7.22
CA LEU A 61 11.17 -9.49 6.29
C LEU A 61 11.67 -10.39 5.15
N GLU A 62 11.74 -11.70 5.34
CA GLU A 62 12.17 -12.65 4.30
C GLU A 62 11.06 -12.90 3.29
N ASP A 63 9.82 -13.08 3.75
CA ASP A 63 8.63 -13.11 2.90
C ASP A 63 8.51 -11.84 2.05
N ARG A 64 8.72 -10.66 2.67
CA ARG A 64 8.82 -9.39 1.95
C ARG A 64 9.90 -9.43 0.87
N ARG A 65 11.13 -9.83 1.23
CA ARG A 65 12.28 -9.86 0.31
C ARG A 65 11.98 -10.76 -0.89
N ALA A 66 11.47 -11.96 -0.66
CA ALA A 66 11.13 -12.93 -1.69
C ALA A 66 10.06 -12.40 -2.65
N ARG A 67 8.92 -11.91 -2.13
CA ARG A 67 7.83 -11.39 -2.98
C ARG A 67 8.23 -10.15 -3.77
N ARG A 68 9.03 -9.25 -3.18
CA ARG A 68 9.54 -8.07 -3.91
C ARG A 68 10.55 -8.46 -5.00
N ALA A 69 11.38 -9.48 -4.77
CA ALA A 69 12.27 -10.01 -5.80
C ALA A 69 11.49 -10.64 -6.95
N GLN A 70 10.44 -11.42 -6.65
CA GLN A 70 9.53 -11.96 -7.67
C GLN A 70 8.81 -10.84 -8.45
N LEU A 71 8.33 -9.80 -7.77
CA LEU A 71 7.69 -8.67 -8.44
C LEU A 71 8.65 -7.95 -9.39
N ALA A 72 9.93 -7.85 -9.01
CA ALA A 72 10.95 -7.21 -9.85
C ALA A 72 11.17 -7.95 -11.19
N THR A 73 10.82 -9.23 -11.31
CA THR A 73 10.90 -9.98 -12.58
C THR A 73 9.60 -9.95 -13.38
N ASN A 74 8.54 -9.31 -12.88
CA ASN A 74 7.24 -9.28 -13.57
C ASN A 74 7.23 -8.22 -14.69
N GLN A 75 6.93 -8.64 -15.92
CA GLN A 75 6.97 -7.78 -17.10
C GLN A 75 5.95 -6.63 -17.05
N GLN A 76 4.70 -6.92 -16.70
CA GLN A 76 3.62 -5.92 -16.58
C GLN A 76 3.96 -4.87 -15.50
N TRP A 77 4.62 -5.29 -14.42
CA TRP A 77 5.13 -4.38 -13.40
C TRP A 77 6.24 -3.46 -13.94
N GLN A 78 7.15 -3.98 -14.76
CA GLN A 78 8.19 -3.16 -15.40
C GLN A 78 7.60 -2.13 -16.38
N GLU A 79 6.55 -2.50 -17.12
CA GLU A 79 5.81 -1.59 -18.00
C GLU A 79 5.18 -0.43 -17.22
N CYS A 80 4.52 -0.73 -16.10
CA CYS A 80 4.00 0.31 -15.20
C CYS A 80 5.12 1.20 -14.66
N LEU A 81 6.24 0.61 -14.20
CA LEU A 81 7.38 1.36 -13.68
C LEU A 81 8.00 2.32 -14.70
N ALA A 82 8.00 1.98 -15.99
CA ALA A 82 8.49 2.86 -17.04
C ALA A 82 7.65 4.15 -17.15
N ILE A 83 6.35 4.07 -16.85
CA ILE A 83 5.44 5.22 -16.84
C ILE A 83 5.58 6.02 -15.53
N ILE A 84 5.52 5.33 -14.38
CA ILE A 84 5.37 6.03 -13.09
C ILE A 84 6.68 6.50 -12.48
N ARG A 85 7.83 5.84 -12.74
CA ARG A 85 9.11 6.21 -12.10
C ARG A 85 9.56 7.64 -12.46
N PRO A 86 9.50 8.09 -13.72
CA PRO A 86 9.86 9.47 -14.08
C PRO A 86 9.02 10.54 -13.38
N MET A 87 7.81 10.18 -12.90
CA MET A 87 6.90 11.09 -12.23
C MET A 87 7.25 11.30 -10.75
N ILE A 88 8.02 10.38 -10.15
CA ILE A 88 8.31 10.37 -8.71
C ILE A 88 9.56 11.20 -8.42
N MET A 89 9.40 12.21 -7.56
CA MET A 89 10.49 13.06 -7.08
C MET A 89 11.25 12.43 -5.92
N THR A 90 10.54 11.88 -4.92
CA THR A 90 11.15 11.22 -3.75
C THR A 90 10.40 9.97 -3.35
N MET A 91 11.12 8.99 -2.82
CA MET A 91 10.57 7.74 -2.29
C MET A 91 11.12 7.46 -0.90
N ALA A 92 10.23 7.10 0.03
CA ALA A 92 10.59 6.61 1.35
C ALA A 92 9.78 5.37 1.70
N ASN A 93 10.29 4.53 2.59
CA ASN A 93 9.54 3.44 3.18
C ASN A 93 9.93 3.20 4.64
N LYS A 94 9.04 2.55 5.38
CA LYS A 94 9.26 2.12 6.77
C LYS A 94 8.57 0.79 7.02
N ILE A 95 9.17 -0.01 7.91
CA ILE A 95 8.61 -1.25 8.41
C ILE A 95 8.01 -0.99 9.79
N MET A 96 6.78 -1.45 9.98
CA MET A 96 6.00 -1.26 11.20
C MET A 96 5.54 -2.61 11.73
N TYR A 97 5.62 -2.76 13.04
CA TYR A 97 5.06 -3.91 13.76
C TYR A 97 3.71 -3.49 14.34
N PRO A 98 2.61 -4.20 14.03
CA PRO A 98 1.32 -3.92 14.66
C PRO A 98 1.41 -4.06 16.18
N THR A 99 0.78 -3.13 16.92
CA THR A 99 0.54 -3.30 18.35
C THR A 99 -0.50 -4.39 18.59
N SER A 100 -0.61 -4.90 19.82
CA SER A 100 -1.58 -5.96 20.17
C SER A 100 -3.05 -5.57 19.94
N PHE A 101 -3.37 -4.28 20.01
CA PHE A 101 -4.71 -3.72 19.82
C PHE A 101 -4.94 -3.12 18.41
N SER A 102 -3.96 -3.23 17.50
CA SER A 102 -4.16 -2.80 16.11
C SER A 102 -5.14 -3.76 15.42
N PRO A 103 -6.20 -3.29 14.74
CA PRO A 103 -7.06 -4.16 13.95
C PRO A 103 -6.31 -4.82 12.79
N ILE A 104 -5.26 -4.17 12.27
CA ILE A 104 -4.41 -4.71 11.20
C ILE A 104 -3.26 -5.50 11.85
N ARG A 105 -3.54 -6.74 12.26
CA ARG A 105 -2.56 -7.63 12.93
C ARG A 105 -2.44 -9.03 12.32
N SER A 106 -3.38 -9.41 11.45
CA SER A 106 -3.39 -10.64 10.64
C SER A 106 -4.11 -10.40 9.30
N LEU A 107 -3.87 -11.26 8.31
CA LEU A 107 -4.60 -11.26 7.04
C LEU A 107 -5.57 -12.46 6.96
N PRO A 108 -6.75 -12.31 6.34
CA PRO A 108 -7.31 -11.07 5.78
C PRO A 108 -7.77 -10.11 6.91
N VAL A 109 -7.69 -8.80 6.67
CA VAL A 109 -8.32 -7.79 7.53
C VAL A 109 -9.79 -7.68 7.12
N THR A 110 -10.70 -7.75 8.08
CA THR A 110 -12.13 -7.63 7.84
C THR A 110 -12.75 -6.51 8.68
N VAL A 111 -13.84 -5.91 8.18
CA VAL A 111 -14.60 -4.89 8.95
C VAL A 111 -15.29 -5.47 10.18
N ALA A 112 -15.33 -6.79 10.32
CA ALA A 112 -15.85 -7.49 11.48
C ALA A 112 -14.78 -7.74 12.55
N ASP A 113 -13.50 -7.46 12.26
CA ASP A 113 -12.42 -7.64 13.21
C ASP A 113 -12.63 -6.71 14.42
N ALA A 114 -12.50 -7.29 15.62
CA ALA A 114 -12.51 -6.53 16.86
C ALA A 114 -11.46 -5.40 16.78
N ASP A 115 -11.80 -4.24 17.32
CA ASP A 115 -10.98 -3.01 17.32
C ASP A 115 -10.96 -2.21 16.01
N THR A 116 -11.72 -2.61 14.98
CA THR A 116 -11.99 -1.70 13.84
C THR A 116 -12.98 -0.61 14.28
N ALA A 117 -12.80 0.62 13.81
CA ALA A 117 -13.67 1.75 14.16
C ALA A 117 -15.15 1.55 13.74
N PHE A 118 -15.40 0.60 12.84
CA PHE A 118 -16.72 0.26 12.32
C PHE A 118 -17.30 -1.03 12.92
N ALA A 119 -16.54 -1.74 13.77
CA ALA A 119 -17.08 -2.87 14.50
C ALA A 119 -18.18 -2.36 15.46
N PRO A 120 -19.38 -2.97 15.44
CA PRO A 120 -20.46 -2.56 16.34
C PRO A 120 -19.99 -2.69 17.79
N THR A 121 -20.06 -1.61 18.55
CA THR A 121 -19.73 -1.63 19.98
C THR A 121 -20.72 -2.57 20.68
N PRO A 122 -20.25 -3.61 21.40
CA PRO A 122 -21.15 -4.44 22.20
C PRO A 122 -21.82 -3.54 23.25
N GLY A 123 -23.11 -3.26 23.11
CA GLY A 123 -23.88 -2.48 24.07
C GLY A 123 -24.28 -1.05 23.65
N ALA A 124 -23.98 -0.59 22.43
CA ALA A 124 -24.50 0.69 21.92
C ALA A 124 -25.95 0.58 21.41
N HIS A 125 -26.84 0.03 22.25
CA HIS A 125 -28.28 0.25 22.17
C HIS A 125 -28.74 0.67 23.57
N ARG A 126 -28.78 1.98 23.80
CA ARG A 126 -29.69 2.70 24.72
C ARG A 126 -29.57 4.19 24.50
#